data_AF-A0A843GFD5-F1
#
_entry.id   AF-A0A843GFD5-F1
#
_cell.length_a   1.000
_cell.length_b   1.000
_cell.length_c   1.000
_cell.angle_alpha   90.00
_cell.angle_beta   90.00
_cell.angle_gamma   90.00
#
_symmetry.space_group_name_H-M   'P 1'
#
loop_
_entity.id
_entity.type
_entity.pdbx_description
1 polymer ?
#
loop_
_entity_poly.entity_id
_entity_poly.type
_entity_poly.pdbx_seq_one_letter_code
_entity_poly.pdbx_strand_id
1 'polypeptide(L)'
;MEIKLNIYKDNTSKEPMHTYVCYGFSFDTIIKFEEFQTKSKDTDFKAQMELILEFLRNVFCDFKEEHLKLLRPNDLHDFMMAIGQAIKGEYGKAEKN
;
A
#
# COMPACT_ATOMS: atom_id res chain seq x y z
N MET A 1 -12.68 -7.85 2.80
CA MET A 1 -11.48 -8.14 3.63
C MET A 1 -10.96 -6.79 4.10
N GLU A 2 -10.67 -6.64 5.39
CA GLU A 2 -10.12 -5.39 5.93
C GLU A 2 -8.58 -5.45 5.86
N ILE A 3 -7.95 -4.45 5.24
CA ILE A 3 -6.49 -4.33 5.16
C ILE A 3 -6.08 -3.03 5.85
N LYS A 4 -5.04 -3.10 6.70
CA LYS A 4 -4.60 -1.98 7.53
C LYS A 4 -3.16 -1.59 7.25
N LEU A 5 -2.88 -0.30 7.28
CA LEU A 5 -1.53 0.26 7.31
C LEU A 5 -1.37 1.08 8.58
N ASN A 6 -0.50 0.62 9.47
CA ASN A 6 -0.24 1.26 10.76
C ASN A 6 0.97 2.19 10.67
N ILE A 7 0.80 3.41 11.17
CA ILE A 7 1.86 4.41 11.31
C ILE A 7 2.16 4.56 12.80
N TYR A 8 3.43 4.51 13.16
CA TYR A 8 3.89 4.61 14.53
C TYR A 8 4.69 5.89 14.73
N LYS A 9 4.75 6.39 15.97
CA LYS A 9 5.55 7.59 16.27
C LYS A 9 7.05 7.35 16.04
N ASP A 10 7.51 6.12 16.29
CA ASP A 10 8.90 5.67 16.11
C ASP A 10 8.99 4.13 16.06
N ASN A 11 10.21 3.60 15.96
CA ASN A 11 10.49 2.15 15.91
C ASN A 11 10.32 1.42 17.26
N THR A 12 10.05 2.14 18.36
CA THR A 12 9.88 1.57 19.71
C THR A 12 8.43 1.53 20.17
N SER A 13 7.57 2.31 19.50
CA SER A 13 6.15 2.44 19.81
C SER A 13 5.41 1.13 19.61
N LYS A 14 4.66 0.69 20.64
CA LYS A 14 3.85 -0.53 20.59
C LYS A 14 2.47 -0.31 19.96
N GLU A 15 1.98 0.92 20.00
CA GLU A 15 0.67 1.31 19.49
C GLU A 15 0.83 2.27 18.30
N PRO A 16 -0.02 2.15 17.27
CA PRO A 16 0.01 3.05 16.13
C PRO A 16 -0.50 4.44 16.54
N MET A 17 0.15 5.47 16.02
CA MET A 17 -0.38 6.85 16.10
C MET A 17 -1.49 7.10 15.08
N HIS A 18 -1.52 6.33 14.00
CA HIS A 18 -2.55 6.39 12.98
C HIS A 18 -2.69 5.03 12.28
N THR A 19 -3.91 4.67 11.92
CA THR A 19 -4.21 3.43 11.19
C THR A 19 -5.07 3.76 9.98
N TYR A 20 -4.52 3.57 8.79
CA TYR A 20 -5.28 3.59 7.55
C TYR A 20 -5.96 2.24 7.35
N VAL A 21 -7.22 2.25 6.92
CA VAL A 21 -8.03 1.04 6.71
C VAL A 21 -8.68 1.10 5.34
N CYS A 22 -8.56 0.03 4.55
CA CYS A 22 -9.31 -0.14 3.32
C CYS A 22 -10.11 -1.45 3.31
N TYR A 23 -11.28 -1.42 2.67
CA TYR A 23 -12.24 -2.53 2.60
C TYR A 23 -12.35 -3.19 1.21
N GLY A 24 -11.71 -2.58 0.21
CA GLY A 24 -11.72 -3.00 -1.19
C GLY A 24 -10.90 -2.03 -2.04
N PHE A 25 -10.73 -2.36 -3.32
CA PHE A 25 -9.93 -1.58 -4.26
C PHE A 25 -10.78 -1.15 -5.44
N SER A 26 -10.67 0.13 -5.81
CA SER A 26 -11.21 0.58 -7.09
C SER A 26 -10.38 -0.01 -8.23
N PHE A 27 -10.97 -0.10 -9.43
CA PHE A 27 -10.24 -0.57 -10.61
C PHE A 27 -8.98 0.28 -10.89
N ASP A 28 -9.05 1.58 -10.62
CA ASP A 28 -7.89 2.48 -10.72
C ASP A 28 -6.76 2.11 -9.73
N THR A 29 -7.10 1.76 -8.49
CA THR A 29 -6.11 1.27 -7.52
C THR A 29 -5.45 -0.03 -7.98
N ILE A 30 -6.19 -0.89 -8.67
CA ILE A 30 -5.66 -2.13 -9.23
C ILE A 30 -4.63 -1.82 -10.33
N ILE A 31 -4.98 -0.96 -11.30
CA ILE A 31 -4.06 -0.52 -12.36
C ILE A 31 -2.79 0.07 -11.75
N LYS A 32 -2.94 0.95 -10.74
CA LYS A 32 -1.81 1.58 -10.07
C LYS A 32 -0.91 0.60 -9.33
N PHE A 33 -1.47 -0.46 -8.76
CA PHE A 33 -0.67 -1.51 -8.13
C PHE A 33 0.18 -2.27 -9.16
N GLU A 34 -0.38 -2.61 -10.33
CA GLU A 34 0.37 -3.27 -11.41
C GLU A 34 1.47 -2.38 -11.99
N GLU A 35 1.17 -1.08 -12.19
CA GLU A 35 2.18 -0.08 -12.57
C GLU A 35 3.32 -0.02 -11.55
N PHE A 36 2.99 0.02 -10.26
CA PHE A 36 3.97 0.00 -9.18
C PHE A 36 4.86 -1.25 -9.23
N GLN A 37 4.28 -2.45 -9.38
CA GLN A 37 5.04 -3.71 -9.45
C GLN A 37 6.00 -3.77 -10.65
N THR A 38 5.64 -3.11 -11.74
CA THR A 38 6.47 -3.05 -12.95
C THR A 38 7.59 -2.03 -12.79
N LYS A 39 7.26 -0.81 -12.35
CA LYS A 39 8.22 0.32 -12.26
C LYS A 39 9.22 0.17 -11.10
N SER A 40 8.83 -0.47 -10.00
CA SER A 40 9.68 -0.60 -8.80
C SER A 40 10.93 -1.47 -9.02
N LYS A 41 10.93 -2.38 -9.99
CA LYS A 41 12.05 -3.33 -10.21
C LYS A 41 13.31 -2.68 -10.78
N ASP A 42 13.16 -1.59 -11.53
CA ASP A 42 14.24 -0.96 -12.31
C ASP A 42 14.52 0.49 -11.88
N THR A 43 14.03 0.89 -10.71
CA THR A 43 14.14 2.27 -10.20
C THR A 43 15.07 2.36 -9.00
N ASP A 44 15.74 3.51 -8.86
CA ASP A 44 16.54 3.79 -7.68
C ASP A 44 15.67 3.96 -6.42
N PHE A 45 16.29 3.91 -5.25
CA PHE A 45 15.59 3.99 -3.97
C PHE A 45 14.71 5.24 -3.83
N LYS A 46 15.15 6.39 -4.36
CA LYS A 46 14.39 7.64 -4.24
C LYS A 46 13.13 7.59 -5.11
N ALA A 47 13.26 7.13 -6.35
CA ALA A 47 12.15 6.93 -7.26
C ALA A 47 11.16 5.86 -6.74
N GLN A 48 11.66 4.79 -6.12
CA GLN A 48 10.80 3.80 -5.44
C GLN A 48 9.97 4.44 -4.32
N MET A 49 10.56 5.33 -3.52
CA MET A 49 9.81 6.02 -2.45
C MET A 49 8.72 6.94 -2.99
N GLU A 50 8.96 7.64 -4.10
CA GLU A 50 7.95 8.46 -4.76
C GLU A 50 6.80 7.59 -5.29
N LEU A 51 7.11 6.45 -5.92
CA LEU A 51 6.10 5.48 -6.38
C LEU A 51 5.26 4.90 -5.22
N ILE A 52 5.88 4.61 -4.07
CA ILE A 52 5.16 4.17 -2.88
C ILE A 52 4.22 5.28 -2.39
N LEU A 53 4.69 6.53 -2.33
CA LEU A 53 3.87 7.66 -1.89
C LEU A 53 2.66 7.88 -2.80
N GLU A 54 2.87 7.85 -4.13
CA GLU A 54 1.80 7.97 -5.12
C GLU A 54 0.78 6.84 -4.97
N PHE A 55 1.24 5.60 -4.85
CA PHE A 55 0.36 4.46 -4.66
C PHE A 55 -0.46 4.58 -3.37
N LEU A 56 0.18 4.90 -2.25
CA LEU A 56 -0.51 5.08 -0.96
C LEU A 56 -1.51 6.23 -0.98
N ARG A 57 -1.23 7.31 -1.71
CA ARG A 57 -2.19 8.41 -1.93
C ARG A 57 -3.38 7.99 -2.79
N ASN A 58 -3.18 7.05 -3.70
CA ASN A 58 -4.26 6.50 -4.50
C ASN A 58 -5.21 5.62 -3.65
N VAL A 59 -4.63 4.85 -2.72
CA VAL A 59 -5.41 4.03 -1.77
C VAL A 59 -6.07 4.91 -0.69
N PHE A 60 -5.33 5.89 -0.19
CA PHE A 60 -5.73 6.78 0.91
C PHE A 60 -5.44 8.23 0.50
N CYS A 61 -6.48 8.95 0.06
CA CYS A 61 -6.32 10.29 -0.51
C CYS A 61 -5.70 11.32 0.46
N ASP A 62 -5.78 11.07 1.77
CA ASP A 62 -5.22 11.88 2.84
C ASP A 62 -3.84 11.40 3.34
N PHE A 63 -3.20 10.46 2.62
CA PHE A 63 -1.87 9.96 2.99
C PHE A 63 -0.79 11.04 2.85
N LYS A 64 -0.09 11.30 3.96
CA LYS A 64 0.92 12.36 4.06
C LYS A 64 2.33 11.80 3.90
N GLU A 65 3.23 12.61 3.34
CA GLU A 65 4.64 12.25 3.19
C GLU A 65 5.32 12.01 4.55
N GLU A 66 4.93 12.75 5.59
CA GLU A 66 5.46 12.55 6.95
C GLU A 66 5.15 11.14 7.50
N HIS A 67 4.01 10.56 7.14
CA HIS A 67 3.65 9.19 7.53
C HIS A 67 4.52 8.16 6.82
N LEU A 68 4.95 8.43 5.58
CA LEU A 68 5.86 7.55 4.84
C LEU A 68 7.21 7.41 5.56
N LYS A 69 7.73 8.50 6.14
CA LYS A 69 9.00 8.51 6.87
C LYS A 69 8.95 7.72 8.19
N LEU A 70 7.75 7.58 8.74
CA LEU A 70 7.47 6.82 9.97
C LEU A 70 7.00 5.39 9.69
N LEU A 71 6.81 5.05 8.41
CA LEU A 71 6.33 3.74 8.01
C LEU A 71 7.46 2.72 8.14
N ARG A 72 7.20 1.66 8.89
CA ARG A 72 8.18 0.59 9.06
C ARG A 72 8.19 -0.27 7.80
N PRO A 73 9.35 -0.75 7.32
CA PRO A 73 9.44 -1.57 6.12
C PRO A 73 8.55 -2.82 6.17
N ASN A 74 8.43 -3.47 7.35
CA ASN A 74 7.59 -4.66 7.52
C ASN A 74 6.10 -4.34 7.39
N ASP A 75 5.62 -3.24 8.02
CA ASP A 75 4.22 -2.82 7.89
C ASP A 75 3.88 -2.49 6.44
N LEU A 76 4.78 -1.82 5.70
CA LEU A 76 4.61 -1.58 4.27
C LEU A 76 4.58 -2.89 3.48
N HIS A 77 5.53 -3.80 3.72
CA HIS A 77 5.61 -5.08 3.02
C HIS A 77 4.33 -5.90 3.22
N ASP A 78 3.88 -6.06 4.46
CA ASP A 78 2.69 -6.85 4.80
C ASP A 78 1.43 -6.23 4.21
N PHE A 79 1.34 -4.90 4.22
CA PHE A 79 0.26 -4.18 3.55
C PHE A 79 0.25 -4.44 2.03
N MET A 80 1.39 -4.28 1.35
CA MET A 80 1.49 -4.51 -0.10
C MET A 80 1.18 -5.96 -0.48
N MET A 81 1.58 -6.92 0.35
CA MET A 81 1.24 -8.33 0.19
C MET A 81 -0.27 -8.58 0.31
N ALA A 82 -0.91 -7.99 1.33
CA ALA A 82 -2.35 -8.11 1.54
C ALA A 82 -3.15 -7.49 0.39
N ILE A 83 -2.71 -6.33 -0.14
CA ILE A 83 -3.27 -5.73 -1.36
C ILE A 83 -3.14 -6.69 -2.54
N GLY A 84 -1.93 -7.19 -2.82
CA GLY A 84 -1.71 -8.10 -3.94
C GLY A 84 -2.57 -9.37 -3.88
N GLN A 85 -2.79 -9.92 -2.68
CA GLN A 85 -3.69 -11.05 -2.48
C GLN A 85 -5.16 -10.69 -2.73
N ALA A 86 -5.60 -9.53 -2.24
CA ALA A 86 -6.97 -9.07 -2.45
C ALA A 86 -7.26 -8.84 -3.94
N ILE A 87 -6.36 -8.16 -4.65
CA ILE A 87 -6.48 -7.89 -6.08
C ILE A 87 -6.56 -9.19 -6.88
N LYS A 88 -5.65 -10.15 -6.61
CA LYS A 88 -5.70 -11.49 -7.25
C LYS A 88 -7.02 -12.22 -6.96
N GLY A 89 -7.53 -12.09 -5.73
CA GLY A 89 -8.82 -12.64 -5.33
C GLY A 89 -9.99 -12.04 -6.09
N GLU A 90 -9.95 -10.74 -6.41
CA GLU A 90 -10.99 -10.07 -7.21
C GLU A 90 -10.92 -10.47 -8.69
N TYR A 91 -9.73 -10.54 -9.29
CA TYR A 91 -9.57 -11.06 -10.66
C TYR A 91 -10.03 -12.51 -10.81
N GLY A 92 -9.64 -13.38 -9.88
CA GLY A 92 -10.04 -14.79 -9.92
C GLY A 92 -11.54 -15.03 -9.71
N LYS A 93 -12.28 -14.05 -9.19
CA LYS A 93 -13.75 -14.06 -9.17
C LYS A 93 -14.33 -13.57 -10.49
N ALA A 94 -13.72 -12.56 -11.11
CA ALA A 94 -14.15 -12.04 -12.41
C ALA A 94 -13.96 -13.05 -13.55
N GLU A 95 -12.90 -13.87 -13.51
CA GLU A 95 -12.66 -14.94 -14.51
C GLU A 95 -13.55 -16.18 -14.35
N LYS A 96 -14.25 -16.32 -13.21
CA LYS A 96 -15.14 -17.46 -12.91
C LYS A 96 -16.62 -17.16 -13.16
N ASN A 97 -16.95 -15.95 -13.60
CA ASN A 97 -18.28 -15.54 -14.06
C ASN A 97 -18.27 -15.35 -15.57
#